data_AF-A0A9D9Z1A8-F1
#
_entry.id   AF-A0A9D9Z1A8-F1
#
_cell.length_a   1.000
_cell.length_b   1.000
_cell.length_c   1.000
_cell.angle_alpha   90.00
_cell.angle_beta   90.00
_cell.angle_gamma   90.00
#
_symmetry.space_group_name_H-M   'P 1'
#
loop_
_entity.id
_entity.type
_entity.pdbx_description
1 polymer ?
#
loop_
_entity_poly.entity_id
_entity_poly.type
_entity_poly.pdbx_seq_one_letter_code
_entity_poly.pdbx_strand_id
1 'polypeptide(L)'
;MELSIIEIGNSKGIRIPKPILEQCNIKDNVTLSVENNSIVIKPIEKRGFSNTFENIPNMSDLDIQLMLRNVDITTLAISLAGANEDIKNKIFKNLSRNAYEMIVQRVKNIEENDAKNILIEMNRAKLLKVMD
;
A
#
# COMPACT_ATOMS: atom_id res chain seq x y z
N MET A 1 -9.45 13.77 -31.64
CA MET A 1 -8.50 14.87 -31.37
C MET A 1 -7.20 14.52 -32.04
N GLU A 2 -6.62 15.42 -32.82
CA GLU A 2 -5.29 15.24 -33.39
C GLU A 2 -4.26 15.83 -32.43
N LEU A 3 -3.18 15.09 -32.18
CA LEU A 3 -2.08 15.50 -31.30
C LEU A 3 -0.77 15.41 -32.07
N SER A 4 0.10 16.41 -31.90
CA SER A 4 1.44 16.39 -32.48
C SER A 4 2.37 15.45 -31.71
N ILE A 5 3.24 14.78 -32.45
CA ILE A 5 4.39 14.06 -31.90
C ILE A 5 5.56 15.04 -31.77
N ILE A 6 6.19 15.09 -30.60
CA ILE A 6 7.35 15.93 -30.32
C ILE A 6 8.62 15.09 -30.21
N GLU A 7 9.76 15.65 -30.59
CA GLU A 7 11.06 14.96 -30.46
C GLU A 7 11.63 15.14 -29.05
N ILE A 8 12.13 14.05 -28.48
CA ILE A 8 12.76 14.02 -27.16
C ILE A 8 14.02 13.16 -27.27
N GLY A 9 15.14 13.77 -27.67
CA GLY A 9 16.37 13.04 -27.97
C GLY A 9 16.14 11.96 -29.04
N ASN A 10 16.54 10.72 -28.77
CA ASN A 10 16.30 9.58 -29.65
C ASN A 10 14.87 9.00 -29.56
N SER A 11 13.98 9.64 -28.79
CA SER A 11 12.60 9.23 -28.56
C SER A 11 11.61 10.24 -29.11
N LYS A 12 10.33 9.85 -29.09
CA LYS A 12 9.22 10.70 -29.48
C LYS A 12 8.18 10.73 -28.36
N GLY A 13 7.60 11.89 -28.10
CA GLY A 13 6.57 12.12 -27.09
C GLY A 13 5.25 12.55 -27.70
N ILE A 14 4.15 12.31 -26.98
CA ILE A 14 2.82 12.79 -27.32
C ILE A 14 2.37 13.75 -26.21
N ARG A 15 1.95 14.96 -26.56
CA ARG A 15 1.42 15.92 -25.58
C ARG A 15 -0.04 15.60 -25.28
N ILE A 16 -0.29 14.87 -24.20
CA ILE A 16 -1.64 14.54 -23.74
C ILE A 16 -2.17 15.68 -22.84
N PRO A 17 -3.34 16.27 -23.12
CA PRO A 17 -3.94 17.27 -22.25
C PRO A 17 -4.19 16.75 -20.83
N LYS A 18 -3.91 17.56 -19.81
CA LYS A 18 -4.15 17.24 -18.39
C LYS A 18 -5.57 16.71 -18.11
N PRO A 19 -6.66 17.28 -18.68
CA PRO A 19 -8.00 16.74 -18.48
C PRO A 19 -8.18 15.29 -18.94
N ILE A 20 -7.48 14.87 -20.01
CA ILE A 20 -7.53 13.48 -20.50
C ILE A 20 -6.79 12.55 -19.52
N LEU A 21 -5.64 12.96 -19.00
CA LEU A 21 -4.92 12.20 -17.98
C LEU A 21 -5.77 12.02 -16.71
N GLU A 22 -6.46 13.07 -16.27
CA GLU A 22 -7.36 13.03 -15.10
C GLU A 22 -8.55 12.10 -15.32
N GLN A 23 -9.18 12.14 -16.49
CA GLN A 23 -10.27 11.21 -16.86
C GLN A 23 -9.82 9.74 -16.86
N CYS A 24 -8.56 9.49 -17.20
CA CYS A 24 -7.97 8.15 -17.18
C CYS A 24 -7.32 7.78 -15.83
N ASN A 25 -7.44 8.63 -14.79
CA ASN A 25 -6.79 8.45 -13.48
C ASN A 25 -5.27 8.22 -13.58
N ILE A 26 -4.60 8.87 -14.53
CA ILE A 26 -3.15 8.82 -14.71
C ILE A 26 -2.49 9.95 -13.90
N LYS A 27 -1.55 9.59 -13.02
CA LYS A 27 -0.78 10.53 -12.19
C LYS A 27 0.67 10.62 -12.66
N ASP A 28 1.52 9.73 -12.13
CA ASP A 28 2.98 9.84 -12.28
C ASP A 28 3.54 8.89 -13.34
N ASN A 29 2.97 7.68 -13.42
CA ASN A 29 3.53 6.58 -14.22
C ASN A 29 2.42 5.76 -14.88
N VAL A 30 2.74 5.16 -16.03
CA VAL A 30 1.84 4.37 -16.86
C VAL A 30 2.52 3.08 -17.32
N THR A 31 1.73 2.05 -17.60
CA THR A 31 2.19 0.89 -18.38
C THR A 31 1.86 1.09 -19.85
N LEU A 32 2.76 0.68 -20.74
CA LEU A 32 2.59 0.76 -22.19
C LEU A 32 2.67 -0.64 -22.81
N SER A 33 1.70 -1.00 -23.65
CA SER A 33 1.73 -2.17 -24.54
C SER A 33 1.41 -1.77 -25.97
N VAL A 34 1.84 -2.59 -26.95
CA VAL A 34 1.48 -2.44 -28.36
C VAL A 34 0.53 -3.57 -28.73
N GLU A 35 -0.69 -3.23 -29.13
CA GLU A 35 -1.75 -4.17 -29.46
C GLU A 35 -2.46 -3.68 -30.72
N ASN A 36 -2.65 -4.55 -31.72
CA ASN A 36 -3.38 -4.23 -32.96
C ASN A 36 -2.94 -2.91 -33.62
N ASN A 37 -1.63 -2.72 -33.78
CA ASN A 37 -1.03 -1.50 -34.33
C ASN A 37 -1.39 -0.21 -33.56
N SER A 38 -1.74 -0.35 -32.28
CA SER A 38 -2.11 0.74 -31.38
C SER A 38 -1.25 0.70 -30.12
N ILE A 39 -0.95 1.87 -29.56
CA ILE A 39 -0.31 1.97 -28.25
C ILE A 39 -1.41 2.00 -27.19
N VAL A 40 -1.40 1.05 -26.28
CA VAL A 40 -2.31 1.00 -25.12
C VAL A 40 -1.56 1.51 -23.90
N ILE A 41 -2.02 2.63 -23.36
CA ILE A 41 -1.47 3.25 -22.16
C ILE A 41 -2.49 3.06 -21.04
N LYS A 42 -2.08 2.42 -19.94
CA LYS A 42 -2.91 2.23 -18.75
C LYS A 42 -2.27 2.93 -17.57
N PRO A 43 -3.05 3.55 -16.66
CA PRO A 43 -2.48 4.02 -15.40
C PRO A 43 -1.81 2.85 -14.70
N ILE A 44 -0.65 3.09 -14.08
CA ILE A 44 -0.19 2.15 -13.06
C ILE A 44 -1.16 2.31 -11.90
N GLU A 45 -2.02 1.31 -11.71
CA GLU A 45 -2.69 1.12 -10.44
C GLU A 45 -1.59 0.89 -9.40
N LYS A 46 -1.11 1.98 -8.77
CA LYS A 46 -0.61 1.85 -7.40
C LYS A 46 -1.79 1.20 -6.69
N ARG A 47 -1.64 -0.07 -6.27
CA ARG A 47 -2.65 -0.76 -5.47
C ARG A 47 -2.88 0.13 -4.26
N GLY A 48 -3.88 1.00 -4.38
CA GLY A 48 -4.31 1.90 -3.34
C GLY A 48 -5.05 1.01 -2.39
N PHE A 49 -4.32 0.39 -1.46
CA PHE A 49 -4.95 -0.04 -0.23
C PHE A 49 -5.77 1.17 0.23
N SER A 50 -7.05 0.99 0.54
CA SER A 50 -7.71 1.99 1.37
C SER A 50 -6.73 2.30 2.50
N ASN A 51 -6.30 3.56 2.63
CA ASN A 51 -5.20 3.96 3.54
C ASN A 51 -5.57 3.78 5.03
N THR A 52 -6.64 3.04 5.32
CA THR A 52 -7.19 2.77 6.62
C THR A 52 -6.82 1.35 7.05
N PHE A 53 -6.30 1.23 8.27
CA PHE A 53 -5.92 -0.04 8.87
C PHE A 53 -7.12 -1.00 8.97
N GLU A 54 -8.33 -0.44 9.08
CA GLU A 54 -9.61 -1.11 9.16
C GLU A 54 -9.99 -1.85 7.87
N ASN A 55 -9.35 -1.57 6.73
CA ASN A 55 -9.65 -2.25 5.47
C ASN A 55 -8.87 -3.57 5.28
N ILE A 56 -7.94 -3.91 6.17
CA ILE A 56 -7.18 -5.17 6.11
C ILE A 56 -8.07 -6.41 5.90
N PRO A 57 -9.23 -6.57 6.56
CA PRO A 57 -10.08 -7.74 6.36
C PRO A 57 -10.53 -7.94 4.90
N ASN A 58 -10.72 -6.83 4.17
CA ASN A 58 -11.17 -6.81 2.77
C ASN A 58 -10.03 -6.98 1.75
N MET A 59 -8.77 -6.96 2.18
CA MET A 59 -7.62 -7.12 1.28
C MET A 59 -7.48 -8.56 0.79
N SER A 60 -6.95 -8.73 -0.42
CA SER A 60 -6.58 -10.06 -0.92
C SER A 60 -5.36 -10.60 -0.16
N ASP A 61 -5.22 -11.92 -0.13
CA ASP A 61 -4.10 -12.56 0.57
C ASP A 61 -2.75 -12.22 -0.09
N LEU A 62 -2.73 -12.12 -1.43
CA LEU A 62 -1.55 -11.67 -2.18
C LEU A 62 -1.13 -10.24 -1.78
N ASP A 63 -2.10 -9.35 -1.60
CA ASP A 63 -1.86 -7.96 -1.20
C ASP A 63 -1.27 -7.86 0.19
N ILE A 64 -1.81 -8.63 1.14
CA ILE A 64 -1.28 -8.71 2.50
C ILE A 64 0.14 -9.25 2.49
N GLN A 65 0.41 -10.31 1.73
CA GLN A 65 1.77 -10.87 1.61
C GLN A 65 2.77 -9.90 0.96
N LEU A 66 2.33 -9.12 -0.03
CA LEU A 66 3.16 -8.04 -0.62
C LEU A 66 3.45 -6.93 0.39
N MET A 67 2.45 -6.52 1.17
CA MET A 67 2.61 -5.53 2.23
C MET A 67 3.61 -6.01 3.30
N LEU A 68 3.43 -7.24 3.80
CA LEU A 68 4.24 -7.82 4.88
C LEU A 68 5.73 -7.95 4.53
N ARG A 69 6.08 -8.04 3.25
CA ARG A 69 7.49 -8.08 2.80
C ARG A 69 8.28 -6.81 3.09
N ASN A 70 7.60 -5.67 3.23
CA ASN A 70 8.23 -4.36 3.39
C ASN A 70 8.00 -3.75 4.78
N VAL A 71 7.44 -4.52 5.72
CA VAL A 71 7.09 -4.03 7.06
C VAL A 71 8.03 -4.64 8.09
N ASP A 72 8.57 -3.79 8.97
CA ASP A 72 9.39 -4.23 10.10
C ASP A 72 8.54 -5.00 11.13
N ILE A 73 9.12 -6.05 11.71
CA ILE A 73 8.45 -6.95 12.67
C ILE A 73 7.97 -6.19 13.91
N THR A 74 8.76 -5.22 14.40
CA THR A 74 8.38 -4.44 15.57
C THR A 74 7.22 -3.51 15.23
N THR A 75 7.28 -2.82 14.08
CA THR A 75 6.15 -2.01 13.60
C THR A 75 4.87 -2.84 13.51
N LEU A 76 4.94 -4.03 12.89
CA LEU A 76 3.78 -4.90 12.74
C LEU A 76 3.20 -5.35 14.09
N ALA A 77 4.06 -5.76 15.03
CA ALA A 77 3.62 -6.20 16.36
C ALA A 77 2.92 -5.08 17.13
N ILE A 78 3.41 -3.84 17.02
CA ILE A 78 2.80 -2.67 17.66
C ILE A 78 1.45 -2.35 17.01
N SER A 79 1.35 -2.37 15.68
CA SER A 79 0.10 -2.10 14.97
C SER A 79 -0.98 -3.14 15.25
N LEU A 80 -0.59 -4.38 15.54
CA LEU A 80 -1.52 -5.45 15.90
C LEU A 80 -1.90 -5.45 17.38
N ALA A 81 -1.11 -4.82 18.26
CA ALA A 81 -1.44 -4.71 19.68
C ALA A 81 -2.69 -3.84 19.86
N GLY A 82 -3.79 -4.44 20.34
CA GLY A 82 -5.09 -3.77 20.44
C GLY A 82 -5.88 -3.65 19.12
N ALA A 83 -5.42 -4.25 18.02
CA ALA A 83 -6.20 -4.36 16.79
C ALA A 83 -7.41 -5.30 16.98
N ASN A 84 -8.46 -5.10 16.18
CA ASN A 84 -9.60 -6.01 16.16
C ASN A 84 -9.16 -7.42 15.69
N GLU A 85 -9.83 -8.45 16.20
CA GLU A 85 -9.47 -9.85 15.96
C GLU A 85 -9.54 -10.21 14.46
N ASP A 86 -10.48 -9.62 13.71
CA ASP A 86 -10.57 -9.84 12.26
C ASP A 86 -9.31 -9.41 11.52
N ILE A 87 -8.70 -8.30 11.95
CA ILE A 87 -7.45 -7.78 11.38
C ILE A 87 -6.28 -8.69 11.76
N LYS A 88 -6.17 -9.03 13.06
CA LYS A 88 -5.14 -9.94 13.57
C LYS A 88 -5.18 -11.27 12.81
N ASN A 89 -6.36 -11.89 12.72
CA ASN A 89 -6.57 -13.16 12.02
C ASN A 89 -6.22 -13.07 10.54
N LYS A 90 -6.61 -12.00 9.86
CA LYS A 90 -6.32 -11.80 8.43
C LYS A 90 -4.81 -11.66 8.16
N ILE A 91 -4.08 -10.97 9.03
CA ILE A 91 -2.62 -10.85 8.93
C ILE A 91 -1.96 -12.19 9.27
N PHE A 92 -2.35 -12.82 10.38
CA PHE A 92 -1.74 -14.05 10.89
C PHE A 92 -1.83 -15.21 9.91
N LYS A 93 -2.96 -15.38 9.22
CA LYS A 93 -3.10 -16.43 8.20
C LYS A 93 -2.16 -16.26 7.00
N ASN A 94 -1.60 -15.07 6.80
CA ASN A 94 -0.69 -14.71 5.71
C ASN A 94 0.79 -14.70 6.14
N LEU A 95 1.11 -15.09 7.37
CA LEU A 95 2.48 -15.23 7.86
C LEU A 95 3.00 -16.65 7.68
N SER A 96 4.33 -16.77 7.54
CA SER A 96 4.99 -18.07 7.73
C SER A 96 4.90 -18.50 9.20
N ARG A 97 5.02 -19.81 9.46
CA ARG A 97 4.96 -20.36 10.82
C ARG A 97 5.92 -19.65 11.79
N ASN A 98 7.17 -19.44 11.36
CA ASN A 98 8.18 -18.77 12.18
C ASN A 98 7.83 -17.29 12.44
N ALA A 99 7.37 -16.57 11.41
CA ALA A 99 6.98 -15.17 11.56
C ALA A 99 5.75 -15.03 12.47
N TYR A 100 4.78 -15.93 12.34
CA TYR A 100 3.62 -16.00 13.22
C TYR A 100 4.03 -16.16 14.68
N GLU A 101 4.87 -17.15 15.00
CA GLU A 101 5.32 -17.40 16.37
C GLU A 101 6.05 -16.18 16.96
N MET A 102 6.94 -15.55 16.19
CA MET A 102 7.67 -14.35 16.63
C MET A 102 6.74 -13.15 16.88
N ILE A 103 5.83 -12.87 15.95
CA ILE A 103 4.95 -11.71 16.02
C ILE A 103 3.93 -11.87 17.14
N VAL A 104 3.30 -13.04 17.29
CA VAL A 104 2.30 -13.30 18.33
C VAL A 104 2.89 -13.14 19.72
N GLN A 105 4.09 -13.68 19.96
CA GLN A 105 4.78 -13.49 21.25
C GLN A 105 5.07 -12.02 21.52
N ARG A 106 5.50 -11.27 20.50
CA ARG A 106 5.80 -9.84 20.64
C ARG A 106 4.54 -9.01 20.87
N VAL A 107 3.43 -9.31 20.20
CA VAL A 107 2.12 -8.69 20.43
C VAL A 107 1.69 -8.92 21.87
N LYS A 108 1.71 -10.16 22.37
CA LYS A 108 1.35 -10.46 23.77
C LYS A 108 2.20 -9.69 24.77
N ASN A 109 3.52 -9.70 24.60
CA ASN A 109 4.42 -8.94 25.46
C ASN A 109 4.12 -7.43 25.45
N ILE A 110 3.74 -6.86 24.30
CA ILE A 110 3.33 -5.46 24.20
C ILE A 110 1.98 -5.23 24.87
N GLU A 111 1.02 -6.15 24.72
CA GLU A 111 -0.32 -6.04 25.29
C GLU A 111 -0.33 -6.16 26.82
N GLU A 112 0.62 -6.91 27.39
CA GLU A 112 0.75 -7.19 28.83
C GLU A 112 1.60 -6.16 29.60
N ASN A 113 2.40 -5.32 28.91
CA ASN A 113 3.27 -4.32 29.55
C ASN A 113 2.77 -2.87 29.30
N ASP A 114 2.84 -1.99 30.31
CA ASP A 114 2.40 -0.57 30.32
C ASP A 114 2.85 0.30 29.13
N ALA A 115 3.81 -0.17 28.32
CA ALA A 115 4.26 0.43 27.06
C ALA A 115 3.17 0.50 25.98
N LYS A 116 2.10 -0.31 26.07
CA LYS A 116 0.98 -0.36 25.11
C LYS A 116 0.35 1.02 24.88
N ASN A 117 0.01 1.72 25.96
CA ASN A 117 -0.67 3.01 25.89
C ASN A 117 0.25 4.13 25.39
N ILE A 118 1.52 4.13 25.83
CA ILE A 118 2.51 5.13 25.41
C ILE A 118 2.78 5.06 23.91
N LEU A 119 2.83 3.84 23.37
CA LEU A 119 3.19 3.60 21.97
C LEU A 119 2.02 3.81 21.00
N ILE A 120 0.79 3.56 21.44
CA ILE A 120 -0.43 3.90 20.69
C ILE A 120 -0.53 5.42 20.49
N GLU A 121 -0.33 6.20 21.56
CA GLU A 121 -0.39 7.66 21.50
C GLU A 121 0.74 8.26 20.64
N MET A 122 1.96 7.70 20.74
CA MET A 122 3.08 8.14 19.89
C MET A 122 2.85 7.91 18.39
N ASN A 123 2.21 6.80 18.01
CA ASN A 123 1.98 6.48 16.60
C ASN A 123 0.75 7.19 16.02
N ARG A 124 -0.31 7.42 16.82
CA ARG A 124 -1.42 8.31 16.43
C ARG A 124 -0.92 9.72 16.10
N ALA A 125 -0.01 10.26 16.92
CA ALA A 125 0.61 11.57 16.69
C ALA A 125 1.49 11.61 15.43
N LYS A 126 2.16 10.51 15.07
CA LYS A 126 2.93 10.41 13.81
C LYS A 126 2.02 10.34 12.59
N LEU A 127 0.88 9.67 12.69
CA LEU A 127 -0.07 9.50 11.58
C LEU A 127 -0.78 10.81 11.25
N LEU A 128 -1.15 11.61 12.25
CA LEU A 128 -1.70 12.96 12.07
C LEU A 128 -0.73 13.89 11.32
N LYS A 129 0.57 13.83 11.64
CA LYS A 129 1.60 14.64 10.97
C LYS A 129 1.86 14.28 9.50
N VAL A 130 1.38 13.14 9.04
CA VAL A 130 1.48 12.71 7.64
C VAL A 130 0.19 13.03 6.87
N MET A 131 -0.88 13.41 7.58
CA MET A 131 -2.17 13.78 7.00
C MET A 131 -2.33 15.29 6.77
N ASP A 132 -1.47 16.12 7.37
CA ASP A 132 -1.23 17.54 7.00
C ASP A 132 -0.21 17.63 5.84
#